data_AF-A0A1F4VDJ4-F1
#
_entry.id   AF-A0A1F4VDJ4-F1
#
_cell.length_a   1.000
_cell.length_b   1.000
_cell.length_c   1.000
_cell.angle_alpha   90.00
_cell.angle_beta   90.00
_cell.angle_gamma   90.00
#
_symmetry.space_group_name_H-M   'P 1'
#
loop_
_entity.id
_entity.type
_entity.pdbx_description
1 polymer ?
#
loop_
_entity_poly.entity_id
_entity_poly.type
_entity_poly.pdbx_seq_one_letter_code
_entity_poly.pdbx_strand_id
1 'polypeptide(L)'
;MVNQIVLALVLETAFFLFFYRFGFRIASFIGRRVCPVCFAVGSTWLSLLLLNYSGIFPINHYLIALLLSESVVGVSYLVEEFLIVHPKYNFPDYLLKFGIIIYGTASVLIFAFIRETVGIALFLPVIIFGFYALTPINRFNETVNSQSDLLKSKLKKCC
;
A
#
# COMPACT_ATOMS: atom_id res chain seq x y z
N MET A 1 -6.31 -17.87 19.40
CA MET A 1 -6.59 -17.40 18.02
C MET A 1 -7.65 -16.30 17.98
N VAL A 2 -8.85 -16.49 18.57
CA VAL A 2 -9.90 -15.44 18.58
C VAL A 2 -9.40 -14.09 19.10
N ASN A 3 -8.68 -14.07 20.23
CA ASN A 3 -8.15 -12.82 20.81
C ASN A 3 -7.17 -12.09 19.88
N GLN A 4 -6.37 -12.82 19.08
CA GLN A 4 -5.43 -12.23 18.13
C GLN A 4 -6.17 -11.62 16.93
N ILE A 5 -7.24 -12.27 16.46
CA ILE A 5 -8.09 -11.75 15.39
C ILE A 5 -8.78 -10.47 15.83
N VAL A 6 -9.38 -10.47 17.03
CA VAL A 6 -10.00 -9.27 17.61
C VAL A 6 -8.98 -8.15 17.77
N LEU A 7 -7.77 -8.46 18.26
CA LEU A 7 -6.68 -7.49 18.37
C LEU A 7 -6.31 -6.89 17.02
N ALA A 8 -6.14 -7.72 15.98
CA ALA A 8 -5.81 -7.26 14.64
C ALA A 8 -6.90 -6.32 14.07
N LEU A 9 -8.17 -6.70 14.19
CA LEU A 9 -9.30 -5.89 13.74
C LEU A 9 -9.41 -4.55 14.48
N VAL A 10 -9.17 -4.55 15.80
CA VAL A 10 -9.16 -3.33 16.61
C VAL A 10 -8.01 -2.41 16.20
N LEU A 11 -6.80 -2.96 16.01
CA LEU A 11 -5.64 -2.20 15.56
C LEU A 11 -5.86 -1.62 14.16
N GLU A 12 -6.36 -2.42 13.23
CA GLU A 12 -6.63 -1.99 11.86
C GLU A 12 -7.66 -0.87 11.81
N THR A 13 -8.75 -0.99 12.57
CA THR A 13 -9.76 0.06 12.70
C THR A 13 -9.18 1.33 13.32
N ALA A 14 -8.38 1.19 14.39
CA ALA A 14 -7.75 2.32 15.05
C ALA A 14 -6.78 3.06 14.12
N PHE A 15 -5.92 2.33 13.40
CA PHE A 15 -5.02 2.93 12.42
C PHE A 15 -5.78 3.52 11.24
N PHE A 16 -6.84 2.88 10.75
CA PHE A 16 -7.67 3.44 9.70
C PHE A 16 -8.28 4.78 10.11
N LEU A 17 -8.89 4.87 11.29
CA LEU A 17 -9.44 6.12 11.81
C LEU A 17 -8.35 7.21 11.97
N PHE A 18 -7.16 6.80 12.44
CA PHE A 18 -6.02 7.69 12.57
C PHE A 18 -5.58 8.25 11.21
N PHE A 19 -5.28 7.40 10.23
CA PHE A 19 -4.84 7.82 8.91
C PHE A 19 -5.94 8.49 8.10
N TYR A 20 -7.21 8.17 8.34
CA TYR A 20 -8.33 8.88 7.72
C TYR A 20 -8.40 10.34 8.20
N ARG A 21 -8.24 10.57 9.51
CA ARG A 21 -8.31 11.92 10.08
C ARG A 21 -7.04 12.75 9.87
N PHE A 22 -5.88 12.12 9.92
CA PHE A 22 -4.58 12.78 9.80
C PHE A 22 -3.93 12.66 8.41
N GLY A 23 -4.54 11.89 7.50
CA GLY A 23 -3.97 11.56 6.18
C GLY A 23 -3.57 12.77 5.36
N PHE A 24 -4.35 13.86 5.39
CA PHE A 24 -4.01 15.10 4.69
C PHE A 24 -2.74 15.77 5.25
N ARG A 25 -2.54 15.77 6.57
CA ARG A 25 -1.32 16.32 7.18
C ARG A 25 -0.11 15.45 6.87
N ILE A 26 -0.28 14.13 6.96
CA ILE A 26 0.78 13.16 6.67
C ILE A 26 1.18 13.23 5.19
N ALA A 27 0.21 13.33 4.29
CA ALA A 27 0.45 13.53 2.87
C ALA A 27 1.24 14.82 2.62
N SER A 28 0.85 15.92 3.26
CA SER A 28 1.58 17.21 3.16
C SER A 28 3.02 17.12 3.67
N PHE A 29 3.29 16.32 4.71
CA PHE A 29 4.63 16.13 5.25
C PHE A 29 5.50 15.24 4.35
N ILE A 30 4.92 14.17 3.79
CA ILE A 30 5.61 13.23 2.90
C ILE A 30 5.77 13.80 1.48
N GLY A 31 4.97 14.81 1.11
CA GLY A 31 4.93 15.36 -0.25
C GLY A 31 4.29 14.43 -1.28
N ARG A 32 3.68 13.32 -0.82
CA ARG A 32 3.00 12.31 -1.64
C ARG A 32 1.63 12.02 -1.10
N ARG A 33 0.72 11.58 -1.96
CA ARG A 33 -0.59 11.09 -1.53
C ARG A 33 -0.42 9.82 -0.75
N VAL A 34 -1.18 9.71 0.32
CA VAL A 34 -1.14 8.60 1.26
C VAL A 34 -2.49 7.91 1.17
N CYS A 35 -2.50 6.63 0.78
CA CYS A 35 -3.70 5.81 0.88
C CYS A 35 -3.92 5.44 2.36
N PRO A 36 -4.97 5.95 3.03
CA PRO A 36 -5.18 5.68 4.44
C PRO A 36 -5.34 4.19 4.75
N VAL A 37 -5.95 3.44 3.82
CA VAL A 37 -6.14 1.99 3.94
C VAL A 37 -4.80 1.26 3.89
N CYS A 38 -3.95 1.53 2.90
CA CYS A 38 -2.64 0.88 2.78
C CYS A 38 -1.75 1.15 4.00
N PHE A 39 -1.78 2.38 4.52
CA PHE A 39 -1.03 2.73 5.73
C PHE A 39 -1.60 2.11 7.00
N ALA A 40 -2.93 1.94 7.08
CA ALA A 40 -3.57 1.26 8.20
C ALA A 40 -3.18 -0.21 8.27
N VAL A 41 -3.35 -0.95 7.17
CA VAL A 41 -2.95 -2.37 7.06
C VAL A 41 -1.44 -2.51 7.31
N GLY A 42 -0.64 -1.64 6.68
CA GLY A 42 0.81 -1.54 6.84
C GLY A 42 1.25 -1.40 8.30
N SER A 43 0.63 -0.47 9.02
CA SER A 43 0.92 -0.21 10.43
C SER A 43 0.43 -1.34 11.34
N THR A 44 -0.66 -2.02 10.96
CA THR A 44 -1.24 -3.13 11.72
C THR A 44 -0.28 -4.32 11.75
N TRP A 45 0.15 -4.82 10.58
CA TRP A 45 1.07 -5.97 10.57
C TRP A 45 2.43 -5.62 11.16
N LEU A 46 2.92 -4.39 10.94
CA LEU A 46 4.18 -3.94 11.52
C LEU A 46 4.11 -3.91 13.06
N SER A 47 2.99 -3.45 13.61
CA SER A 47 2.76 -3.45 15.07
C SER A 47 2.65 -4.86 15.63
N LEU A 48 1.96 -5.76 14.94
CA LEU A 48 1.87 -7.18 15.35
C LEU A 48 3.22 -7.88 15.29
N LEU A 49 4.04 -7.58 14.29
CA LEU A 49 5.38 -8.11 14.12
C LEU A 49 6.33 -7.60 15.22
N LEU A 50 6.23 -6.31 15.57
CA LEU A 50 6.94 -5.74 16.73
C LEU A 50 6.52 -6.38 18.06
N LEU A 51 5.22 -6.60 18.27
CA LEU A 51 4.69 -7.28 19.47
C LEU A 51 5.18 -8.73 19.58
N ASN A 52 5.30 -9.42 18.44
CA ASN A 52 5.84 -10.78 18.38
C ASN A 52 7.33 -10.79 18.76
N TYR A 53 8.13 -9.89 18.17
CA TYR A 53 9.57 -9.80 18.44
C TYR A 53 9.92 -9.27 19.82
N SER A 54 9.09 -8.43 20.42
CA SER A 54 9.29 -7.96 21.79
C SER A 54 9.01 -9.03 22.84
N GLY A 55 8.47 -10.20 22.44
CA GLY A 55 8.14 -11.31 23.35
C GLY A 55 6.98 -11.01 24.30
N ILE A 56 6.28 -9.88 24.12
CA ILE A 56 5.17 -9.46 24.98
C ILE A 56 3.94 -10.33 24.72
N PHE A 57 3.68 -10.61 23.45
CA PHE A 57 2.51 -11.37 23.05
C PHE A 57 2.85 -12.28 21.84
N PRO A 58 2.75 -13.61 21.96
CA PRO A 58 3.04 -14.50 20.84
C PRO A 58 1.95 -14.33 19.78
N ILE A 59 2.31 -13.81 18.61
CA ILE A 59 1.39 -13.60 17.49
C ILE A 59 1.55 -14.75 16.49
N ASN A 60 0.42 -15.23 15.95
CA ASN A 60 0.45 -16.25 14.93
C ASN A 60 0.99 -15.66 13.60
N HIS A 61 2.09 -16.22 13.08
CA HIS A 61 2.70 -15.78 11.82
C HIS A 61 1.73 -15.83 10.63
N TYR A 62 0.76 -16.75 10.60
CA TYR A 62 -0.23 -16.82 9.52
C TYR A 62 -1.16 -15.59 9.51
N LEU A 63 -1.42 -14.98 10.67
CA LEU A 63 -2.21 -13.76 10.76
C LEU A 63 -1.45 -12.56 10.15
N ILE A 64 -0.14 -12.47 10.43
CA ILE A 64 0.73 -11.44 9.85
C ILE A 64 0.85 -11.66 8.33
N ALA A 65 0.99 -12.91 7.89
CA ALA A 65 1.04 -13.27 6.47
C ALA A 65 -0.23 -12.84 5.71
N LEU A 66 -1.40 -12.94 6.35
CA LEU A 66 -2.66 -12.49 5.76
C LEU A 66 -2.66 -10.97 5.53
N LEU A 67 -2.25 -10.18 6.53
CA LEU A 67 -2.14 -8.71 6.41
C LEU A 67 -1.05 -8.26 5.42
N LEU A 68 0.06 -9.01 5.33
CA LEU A 68 1.07 -8.78 4.29
C LEU A 68 0.48 -9.02 2.89
N SER A 69 -0.37 -10.05 2.72
CA SER A 69 -1.06 -10.32 1.45
C SER A 69 -1.96 -9.16 1.03
N GLU A 70 -2.71 -8.58 1.97
CA GLU A 70 -3.52 -7.38 1.71
C GLU A 70 -2.67 -6.19 1.25
N SER A 71 -1.48 -6.04 1.83
CA SER A 71 -0.52 -5.02 1.41
C SER A 71 -0.02 -5.24 -0.02
N VAL A 72 0.21 -6.50 -0.45
CA VAL A 72 0.57 -6.83 -1.85
C VAL A 72 -0.52 -6.37 -2.81
N VAL A 73 -1.78 -6.68 -2.49
CA VAL A 73 -2.93 -6.26 -3.30
C VAL A 73 -3.01 -4.74 -3.35
N GLY A 74 -2.86 -4.05 -2.21
CA GLY A 74 -2.82 -2.59 -2.15
C GLY A 74 -1.73 -1.97 -3.03
N VAL A 75 -0.52 -2.55 -3.02
CA VAL A 75 0.59 -2.09 -3.86
C VAL A 75 0.32 -2.35 -5.35
N SER A 76 -0.35 -3.45 -5.70
CA SER A 76 -0.72 -3.72 -7.10
C SER A 76 -1.67 -2.66 -7.68
N TYR A 77 -2.56 -2.09 -6.86
CA TYR A 77 -3.43 -0.98 -7.31
C TYR A 77 -2.66 0.33 -7.53
N LEU A 78 -1.54 0.54 -6.83
CA LEU A 78 -0.70 1.72 -7.03
C LEU A 78 0.07 1.69 -8.36
N VAL A 79 0.08 0.58 -9.09
CA VAL A 79 0.74 0.48 -10.40
C VAL A 79 0.15 1.44 -11.42
N GLU A 80 -1.17 1.61 -11.43
CA GLU A 80 -1.84 2.54 -12.35
C GLU A 80 -1.36 3.97 -12.12
N GLU A 81 -1.36 4.38 -10.84
CA GLU A 81 -0.85 5.67 -10.39
C GLU A 81 0.62 5.86 -10.76
N PHE A 82 1.44 4.83 -10.58
CA PHE A 82 2.86 4.84 -10.92
C PHE A 82 3.10 5.08 -12.41
N LEU A 83 2.38 4.38 -13.30
CA LEU A 83 2.53 4.51 -14.75
C LEU A 83 2.03 5.87 -15.25
N ILE A 84 1.00 6.44 -14.64
CA ILE A 84 0.53 7.81 -14.93
C ILE A 84 1.61 8.84 -14.57
N VAL A 85 2.28 8.69 -13.41
CA VAL A 85 3.31 9.63 -12.97
C VAL A 85 4.62 9.46 -13.75
N HIS A 86 4.94 8.25 -14.20
CA HIS A 86 6.18 7.93 -14.88
C HIS A 86 5.97 7.40 -16.31
N PRO A 87 5.50 8.24 -17.25
CA PRO A 87 5.17 7.83 -18.62
C PRO A 87 6.38 7.35 -19.44
N LYS A 88 7.61 7.54 -18.93
CA LYS A 88 8.84 7.02 -19.53
C LYS A 88 8.89 5.49 -19.51
N TYR A 89 8.19 4.84 -18.56
CA TYR A 89 8.14 3.39 -18.47
C TYR A 89 6.93 2.87 -19.25
N ASN A 90 7.16 2.41 -20.48
CA ASN A 90 6.13 1.87 -21.36
C ASN A 90 5.85 0.38 -21.07
N PHE A 91 5.76 0.03 -19.78
CA PHE A 91 5.45 -1.34 -19.37
C PHE A 91 3.95 -1.58 -19.41
N PRO A 92 3.50 -2.76 -19.88
CA PRO A 92 2.10 -3.12 -19.79
C PRO A 92 1.66 -3.24 -18.33
N ASP A 93 0.67 -2.44 -17.96
CA ASP A 93 0.08 -2.36 -16.61
C ASP A 93 -0.23 -3.75 -16.02
N TYR A 94 -0.86 -4.61 -16.82
CA TYR A 94 -1.25 -5.95 -16.40
C TYR A 94 -0.06 -6.84 -16.01
N LEU A 95 1.09 -6.74 -16.70
CA LEU A 95 2.27 -7.55 -16.35
C LEU A 95 2.89 -7.07 -15.05
N LEU A 96 2.96 -5.75 -14.83
CA LEU A 96 3.56 -5.21 -13.61
C LEU A 96 2.68 -5.53 -12.39
N LYS A 97 1.36 -5.35 -12.51
CA LYS A 97 0.39 -5.76 -11.47
C LYS A 97 0.49 -7.22 -11.14
N PHE A 98 0.40 -8.08 -12.16
CA PHE A 98 0.44 -9.53 -11.96
C PHE A 98 1.81 -9.99 -11.43
N GLY A 99 2.90 -9.36 -11.87
CA GLY A 99 4.25 -9.60 -11.37
C GLY A 99 4.38 -9.25 -9.88
N ILE A 100 3.84 -8.12 -9.44
CA ILE A 100 3.81 -7.74 -8.02
C ILE A 100 2.98 -8.73 -7.20
N ILE A 101 1.82 -9.17 -7.72
CA ILE A 101 0.99 -10.16 -7.02
C ILE A 101 1.74 -11.48 -6.88
N ILE A 102 2.37 -12.00 -7.95
CA ILE A 102 3.13 -13.25 -7.89
C ILE A 102 4.30 -13.13 -6.92
N TYR A 103 5.11 -12.08 -7.07
CA TYR A 103 6.30 -11.87 -6.24
C TYR A 103 5.94 -11.65 -4.77
N GLY A 104 4.94 -10.81 -4.52
CA GLY A 104 4.41 -10.54 -3.19
C GLY A 104 3.83 -11.80 -2.56
N THR A 105 3.03 -12.58 -3.29
CA THR A 105 2.49 -13.85 -2.78
C THR A 105 3.62 -14.85 -2.46
N ALA A 106 4.63 -14.96 -3.32
CA ALA A 106 5.78 -15.83 -3.06
C ALA A 106 6.55 -15.42 -1.79
N SER A 107 6.82 -14.12 -1.60
CA SER A 107 7.49 -13.63 -0.38
C SER A 107 6.65 -13.88 0.88
N VAL A 108 5.33 -13.70 0.83
CA VAL A 108 4.41 -14.01 1.93
C VAL A 108 4.38 -15.50 2.25
N LEU A 109 4.37 -16.38 1.24
CA LEU A 109 4.39 -17.83 1.46
C LEU A 109 5.72 -18.27 2.09
N ILE A 110 6.84 -17.69 1.67
CA ILE A 110 8.16 -17.93 2.28
C ILE A 110 8.16 -17.46 3.74
N PHE A 111 7.57 -16.30 4.03
CA PHE A 111 7.38 -15.80 5.39
C PHE A 111 6.56 -16.77 6.25
N ALA A 112 5.44 -17.27 5.72
CA ALA A 112 4.48 -18.09 6.48
C ALA A 112 4.97 -19.52 6.73
N PHE A 113 5.61 -20.17 5.75
CA PHE A 113 5.85 -21.61 5.78
C PHE A 113 7.32 -22.03 5.87
N ILE A 114 8.26 -21.16 5.46
CA ILE A 114 9.68 -21.53 5.35
C ILE A 114 10.50 -20.84 6.43
N ARG A 115 10.63 -19.51 6.34
CA ARG A 115 11.43 -18.72 7.27
C ARG A 115 11.00 -17.27 7.27
N GLU A 116 10.57 -16.80 8.43
CA GLU A 116 10.06 -15.44 8.65
C GLU A 116 11.05 -14.37 8.15
N THR A 117 12.32 -14.46 8.55
CA THR A 117 13.35 -13.48 8.21
C THR A 117 13.62 -13.35 6.71
N VAL A 118 13.61 -14.48 5.99
CA VAL A 118 13.78 -14.50 4.53
C VAL A 118 12.55 -13.93 3.84
N GLY A 119 11.36 -14.27 4.34
CA GLY A 119 10.11 -13.72 3.84
C GLY A 119 10.03 -12.21 3.96
N ILE A 120 10.37 -11.63 5.13
CA ILE A 120 10.43 -10.17 5.33
C ILE A 120 11.47 -9.54 4.39
N ALA A 121 12.66 -10.14 4.28
CA ALA A 121 13.71 -9.62 3.40
C ALA A 121 13.26 -9.58 1.92
N LEU A 122 12.55 -10.61 1.46
CA LEU A 122 11.97 -10.67 0.12
C LEU A 122 10.73 -9.79 -0.04
N PHE A 123 10.07 -9.40 1.04
CA PHE A 123 8.94 -8.48 0.99
C PHE A 123 9.39 -7.01 0.87
N LEU A 124 10.63 -6.70 1.26
CA LEU A 124 11.17 -5.34 1.24
C LEU A 124 11.08 -4.63 -0.13
N PRO A 125 11.34 -5.27 -1.28
CA PRO A 125 11.15 -4.65 -2.60
C PRO A 125 9.70 -4.26 -2.88
N VAL A 126 8.71 -4.99 -2.36
CA VAL A 126 7.28 -4.65 -2.49
C VAL A 126 6.97 -3.36 -1.73
N ILE A 127 7.52 -3.20 -0.52
CA ILE A 127 7.39 -1.98 0.27
C ILE A 127 8.03 -0.79 -0.44
N ILE A 128 9.27 -0.96 -0.94
CA ILE A 128 10.01 0.09 -1.66
C ILE A 128 9.24 0.52 -2.91
N PHE A 129 8.75 -0.45 -3.70
CA PHE A 129 7.94 -0.17 -4.87
C PHE A 129 6.64 0.56 -4.49
N GLY A 130 5.93 0.09 -3.47
CA GLY A 130 4.72 0.74 -2.96
C GLY A 130 4.96 2.19 -2.58
N PHE A 131 6.06 2.49 -1.88
CA PHE A 131 6.43 3.87 -1.54
C PHE A 131 6.76 4.70 -2.77
N TYR A 132 7.48 4.14 -3.75
CA TYR A 132 7.84 4.82 -5.00
C TYR A 132 6.62 5.09 -5.90
N ALA A 133 5.63 4.20 -5.87
CA ALA A 133 4.38 4.31 -6.62
C ALA A 133 3.44 5.40 -6.08
N LEU A 134 3.61 5.87 -4.85
CA LEU A 134 2.81 6.97 -4.29
C LEU A 134 2.99 8.26 -5.10
N THR A 135 1.88 8.83 -5.56
CA THR A 135 1.89 10.02 -6.41
C THR A 135 2.37 11.28 -5.66
N PRO A 136 3.27 12.09 -6.23
CA PRO A 136 3.68 13.37 -5.63
C PRO A 136 2.55 14.40 -5.72
N ILE A 137 2.37 15.18 -4.66
CA ILE A 137 1.26 16.16 -4.53
C ILE A 137 1.29 17.20 -5.67
N ASN A 138 2.47 17.63 -6.09
CA ASN A 138 2.61 18.68 -7.12
C ASN A 138 2.13 18.23 -8.51
N ARG A 139 2.35 16.96 -8.90
CA ARG A 139 1.94 16.48 -10.23
C ARG A 139 0.44 16.22 -10.33
N PHE A 140 -0.23 15.89 -9.23
CA PHE A 140 -1.68 15.73 -9.28
C PHE A 140 -2.40 17.04 -9.63
N ASN A 141 -1.93 18.18 -9.10
CA ASN A 141 -2.51 19.48 -9.42
C ASN A 141 -2.36 19.81 -10.92
N GLU A 142 -1.25 19.45 -11.57
CA GLU A 142 -1.09 19.57 -13.03
C GLU A 142 -1.99 18.59 -13.80
N THR A 143 -2.14 17.36 -13.31
CA THR A 143 -2.95 16.32 -13.98
C THR A 143 -4.46 16.63 -13.89
N VAL A 144 -4.92 17.19 -12.76
CA VAL A 144 -6.31 17.64 -12.60
C VAL A 144 -6.59 18.95 -13.34
N ASN A 145 -5.65 19.89 -13.39
CA ASN A 145 -5.81 21.06 -14.25
C ASN A 145 -5.92 20.64 -15.71
N SER A 146 -5.05 19.76 -16.20
CA SER A 146 -5.12 19.30 -17.60
C SER A 146 -6.41 18.53 -17.90
N GLN A 147 -6.90 17.64 -17.02
CA GLN A 147 -8.20 16.97 -17.22
C GLN A 147 -9.40 17.93 -17.16
N SER A 148 -9.41 18.88 -16.21
CA SER A 148 -10.49 19.86 -16.10
C SER A 148 -10.50 20.86 -17.27
N ASP A 149 -9.35 21.22 -17.81
CA ASP A 149 -9.22 22.03 -19.03
C ASP A 149 -9.60 21.24 -20.30
N LEU A 150 -9.32 19.94 -20.33
CA LEU A 150 -9.76 19.05 -21.40
C LEU A 150 -11.28 18.82 -21.36
N LEU A 151 -11.88 18.78 -20.17
CA LEU A 151 -13.34 18.78 -19.99
C LEU A 151 -13.96 20.13 -20.41
N LYS A 152 -13.38 21.26 -19.97
CA LYS A 152 -13.83 22.61 -20.34
C LYS A 152 -13.74 22.86 -21.85
N SER A 153 -12.68 22.37 -22.52
CA SER A 153 -12.52 22.51 -23.97
C SER A 153 -13.48 21.61 -24.76
N LYS A 154 -13.81 20.42 -24.25
CA LYS A 154 -14.91 19.60 -24.80
C LYS A 154 -16.27 20.28 -24.62
N LEU A 155 -16.54 20.85 -23.45
CA LEU A 155 -17.78 21.60 -23.17
C LEU A 155 -17.92 22.87 -24.03
N LYS A 156 -16.82 23.62 -24.26
CA LYS A 156 -16.80 24.78 -25.19
C LYS A 156 -17.03 24.41 -26.65
N LYS A 157 -16.88 23.14 -27.03
CA LYS A 157 -17.24 22.66 -28.38
C LYS A 157 -18.69 22.19 -28.46
N CYS A 158 -19.34 22.01 -27.31
CA CYS A 158 -20.74 21.58 -27.22
C CYS A 158 -21.70 22.74 -26.89
N CYS A 159 -21.20 23.91 -26.47
CA CYS A 159 -21.95 25.14 -26.26
C CYS A 159 -21.50 26.23 -27.23
#